data_AF-A0A4Q8TK90-F1
#
_entry.id   AF-A0A4Q8TK90-F1
#
_cell.length_a   1.000
_cell.length_b   1.000
_cell.length_c   1.000
_cell.angle_alpha   90.00
_cell.angle_beta   90.00
_cell.angle_gamma   90.00
#
_symmetry.space_group_name_H-M   'P 1'
#
loop_
_entity.id
_entity.type
_entity.pdbx_description
1 polymer ?
#
loop_
_entity_poly.entity_id
_entity_poly.type
_entity_poly.pdbx_seq_one_letter_code
_entity_poly.pdbx_strand_id
1 'polypeptide(L)'
;MAIEETQPFVPVILGGDIGTYTLAREFYEAYGVRSVVLPAAGNGVIEHSVAIELRPIGSMADEDSVVSALIELAAELTANTARPLMLFGSLDFHIMLIAKHREQLEAHFVIPYPELEIIEAAALKENFYALAEKFEIAHPRTTVYYPSNDLELMAKEFTYPVIGKPSSSADWIAAKFEGKQKIHTINNRDDLETLLSKIDASGYASGYVLQEYVPGGDDAMRLCTYFATKEGKVIFAGYGEVVIEEHAPLVLGNSAAIVTGQNDQMAADGARMLEELGWRGIAMIDAKFDRRDNTVKFFEINPRLGRNHFYLTAAGVNPARFYVTEFLGPEFDSGDPQTDAVMETPAGVLQLRREHLFTVLPHHLLGRFLGSATGKKAAALLKAGKVSNPLKFAAEKHPRRKAYLVLNAINHYRKYKKFPPREQ
;
A
#
# COMPACT_ATOMS: atom_id res chain seq x y z
N MET A 1 -16.31 -26.69 -1.90
CA MET A 1 -15.26 -25.66 -1.74
C MET A 1 -13.89 -26.32 -1.86
N ALA A 2 -12.90 -25.67 -2.47
CA ALA A 2 -11.57 -26.26 -2.64
C ALA A 2 -10.59 -26.01 -1.46
N ILE A 3 -11.12 -25.65 -0.29
CA ILE A 3 -10.37 -25.54 0.96
C ILE A 3 -10.46 -26.89 1.67
N GLU A 4 -9.31 -27.50 1.95
CA GLU A 4 -9.24 -28.80 2.64
C GLU A 4 -9.72 -28.68 4.10
N GLU A 5 -10.38 -29.71 4.62
CA GLU A 5 -10.82 -29.75 6.03
C GLU A 5 -9.64 -29.74 7.00
N THR A 6 -8.50 -30.27 6.58
CA THR A 6 -7.24 -30.27 7.35
C THR A 6 -6.53 -28.92 7.40
N GLN A 7 -6.98 -27.92 6.62
CA GLN A 7 -6.35 -26.61 6.60
C GLN A 7 -6.63 -25.87 7.93
N PRO A 8 -5.59 -25.45 8.69
CA PRO A 8 -5.73 -25.01 10.09
C PRO A 8 -6.42 -23.67 10.27
N PHE A 9 -6.34 -22.77 9.28
CA PHE A 9 -7.02 -21.48 9.25
C PHE A 9 -7.23 -21.05 7.79
N VAL A 10 -8.09 -20.06 7.54
CA VAL A 10 -8.40 -19.61 6.18
C VAL A 10 -8.23 -18.10 6.05
N PRO A 11 -7.26 -17.63 5.27
CA PRO A 11 -7.20 -16.23 4.86
C PRO A 11 -8.33 -15.93 3.87
N VAL A 12 -9.12 -14.91 4.15
CA VAL A 12 -10.21 -14.40 3.33
C VAL A 12 -9.84 -13.00 2.88
N ILE A 13 -9.74 -12.76 1.57
CA ILE A 13 -9.15 -11.52 1.02
C ILE A 13 -10.14 -10.84 0.08
N LEU A 14 -10.55 -9.62 0.41
CA LEU A 14 -11.32 -8.75 -0.48
C LEU A 14 -10.43 -8.12 -1.55
N GLY A 15 -10.87 -8.24 -2.80
CA GLY A 15 -10.26 -7.62 -3.97
C GLY A 15 -9.74 -8.61 -4.99
N GLY A 16 -8.93 -8.15 -5.92
CA GLY A 16 -8.56 -8.97 -7.08
C GLY A 16 -7.37 -8.47 -7.88
N ASP A 17 -6.50 -7.69 -7.26
CA ASP A 17 -5.32 -7.15 -7.91
C ASP A 17 -4.05 -7.96 -7.59
N ILE A 18 -2.88 -7.44 -7.97
CA ILE A 18 -1.62 -8.14 -7.71
C ILE A 18 -1.29 -8.21 -6.21
N GLY A 19 -1.70 -7.22 -5.40
CA GLY A 19 -1.54 -7.26 -3.95
C GLY A 19 -2.39 -8.37 -3.33
N THR A 20 -3.62 -8.55 -3.82
CA THR A 20 -4.45 -9.71 -3.44
C THR A 20 -3.75 -11.03 -3.75
N TYR A 21 -3.21 -11.18 -4.95
CA TYR A 21 -2.51 -12.40 -5.35
C TYR A 21 -1.27 -12.66 -4.51
N THR A 22 -0.44 -11.63 -4.25
CA THR A 22 0.82 -11.82 -3.51
C THR A 22 0.56 -12.17 -2.06
N LEU A 23 -0.45 -11.57 -1.42
CA LEU A 23 -0.82 -11.96 -0.06
C LEU A 23 -1.28 -13.42 0.00
N ALA A 24 -2.12 -13.86 -0.94
CA ALA A 24 -2.54 -15.27 -1.02
C ALA A 24 -1.34 -16.21 -1.26
N ARG A 25 -0.42 -15.82 -2.14
CA ARG A 25 0.84 -16.54 -2.37
C ARG A 25 1.67 -16.61 -1.09
N GLU A 26 1.78 -15.53 -0.34
CA GLU A 26 2.57 -15.44 0.89
C GLU A 26 2.03 -16.37 1.99
N PHE A 27 0.70 -16.46 2.14
CA PHE A 27 0.08 -17.47 3.00
C PHE A 27 0.39 -18.89 2.55
N TYR A 28 0.29 -19.15 1.24
CA TYR A 28 0.59 -20.46 0.69
C TYR A 28 2.08 -20.84 0.85
N GLU A 29 3.01 -19.90 0.64
CA GLU A 29 4.44 -20.13 0.80
C GLU A 29 4.83 -20.37 2.26
N ALA A 30 4.20 -19.66 3.22
CA ALA A 30 4.50 -19.80 4.63
C ALA A 30 3.87 -21.03 5.28
N TYR A 31 2.65 -21.42 4.86
CA TYR A 31 1.82 -22.39 5.59
C TYR A 31 1.19 -23.48 4.72
N GLY A 32 1.34 -23.41 3.39
CA GLY A 32 0.65 -24.31 2.46
C GLY A 32 -0.87 -24.12 2.41
N VAL A 33 -1.40 -23.07 3.05
CA VAL A 33 -2.84 -22.79 3.11
C VAL A 33 -3.30 -22.04 1.87
N ARG A 34 -4.49 -22.37 1.38
CA ARG A 34 -5.15 -21.66 0.30
C ARG A 34 -6.02 -20.53 0.88
N SER A 35 -5.97 -19.36 0.25
CA SER A 35 -6.82 -18.22 0.60
C SER A 35 -8.12 -18.25 -0.20
N VAL A 36 -9.23 -17.80 0.40
CA VAL A 36 -10.46 -17.50 -0.34
C VAL A 36 -10.43 -16.03 -0.75
N VAL A 37 -10.52 -15.75 -2.05
CA VAL A 37 -10.46 -14.39 -2.59
C VAL A 37 -11.82 -13.99 -3.13
N LEU A 38 -12.34 -12.85 -2.67
CA LEU A 38 -13.62 -12.29 -3.09
C LEU A 38 -13.38 -11.02 -3.92
N PRO A 39 -13.27 -11.15 -5.26
CA PRO A 39 -13.22 -10.01 -6.15
C PRO A 39 -14.62 -9.61 -6.61
N ALA A 40 -14.72 -8.47 -7.29
CA ALA A 40 -15.94 -8.16 -8.04
C ALA A 40 -16.18 -9.14 -9.21
N ALA A 41 -15.09 -9.50 -9.90
CA ALA A 41 -15.08 -10.48 -10.98
C ALA A 41 -13.71 -11.16 -11.06
N GLY A 42 -13.67 -12.35 -11.68
CA GLY A 42 -12.40 -13.01 -12.00
C GLY A 42 -11.56 -12.23 -13.00
N ASN A 43 -10.24 -12.36 -12.89
CA ASN A 43 -9.29 -11.85 -13.86
C ASN A 43 -7.99 -12.65 -13.84
N GLY A 44 -7.16 -12.48 -14.87
CA GLY A 44 -5.95 -13.27 -15.04
C GLY A 44 -4.92 -13.20 -13.90
N VAL A 45 -4.94 -12.17 -13.04
CA VAL A 45 -4.04 -12.02 -11.88
C VAL A 45 -4.36 -13.01 -10.78
N ILE A 46 -5.62 -13.36 -10.57
CA ILE A 46 -6.10 -14.17 -9.44
C ILE A 46 -6.68 -15.52 -9.88
N GLU A 47 -7.08 -15.64 -11.14
CA GLU A 47 -7.59 -16.90 -11.69
C GLU A 47 -6.48 -17.94 -11.84
N HIS A 48 -6.89 -19.21 -11.68
CA HIS A 48 -6.05 -20.38 -11.91
C HIS A 48 -4.75 -20.42 -11.08
N SER A 49 -4.75 -19.77 -9.92
CA SER A 49 -3.68 -19.84 -8.91
C SER A 49 -3.87 -21.04 -8.00
N VAL A 50 -2.79 -21.74 -7.67
CA VAL A 50 -2.83 -22.81 -6.65
C VAL A 50 -3.11 -22.31 -5.23
N ALA A 51 -2.79 -21.03 -4.98
CA ALA A 51 -2.91 -20.38 -3.68
C ALA A 51 -4.30 -19.74 -3.44
N ILE A 52 -5.20 -19.74 -4.44
CA ILE A 52 -6.47 -19.03 -4.38
C ILE A 52 -7.64 -19.96 -4.68
N GLU A 53 -8.65 -19.93 -3.79
CA GLU A 53 -10.03 -20.30 -4.09
C GLU A 53 -10.80 -19.02 -4.43
N LEU A 54 -11.32 -18.90 -5.65
CA LEU A 54 -11.93 -17.67 -6.13
C LEU A 54 -13.46 -17.68 -5.91
N ARG A 55 -13.99 -16.64 -5.27
CA ARG A 55 -15.43 -16.46 -5.00
C ARG A 55 -15.89 -15.05 -5.39
N PRO A 56 -16.11 -14.77 -6.69
CA PRO A 56 -16.60 -13.47 -7.12
C PRO A 56 -17.96 -13.15 -6.52
N ILE A 57 -18.14 -11.93 -6.00
CA ILE A 57 -19.39 -11.48 -5.37
C ILE A 57 -20.08 -10.32 -6.10
N GLY A 58 -19.58 -9.94 -7.28
CA GLY A 58 -20.20 -8.89 -8.09
C GLY A 58 -19.85 -7.49 -7.61
N SER A 59 -20.83 -6.58 -7.58
CA SER A 59 -20.56 -5.19 -7.22
C SER A 59 -20.04 -5.07 -5.79
N MET A 60 -18.94 -4.34 -5.60
CA MET A 60 -18.39 -3.99 -4.28
C MET A 60 -18.85 -2.60 -3.80
N ALA A 61 -19.78 -1.98 -4.54
CA ALA A 61 -20.26 -0.64 -4.22
C ALA A 61 -21.30 -0.62 -3.09
N ASP A 62 -22.01 -1.74 -2.90
CA ASP A 62 -22.97 -1.91 -1.82
C ASP A 62 -22.30 -2.68 -0.68
N GLU A 63 -21.97 -1.98 0.41
CA GLU A 63 -21.26 -2.55 1.55
C GLU A 63 -22.07 -3.66 2.22
N ASP A 64 -23.40 -3.52 2.32
CA ASP A 64 -24.26 -4.49 3.00
C ASP A 64 -24.29 -5.84 2.26
N SER A 65 -24.28 -5.80 0.93
CA SER A 65 -24.13 -6.99 0.09
C SER A 65 -22.78 -7.67 0.29
N VAL A 66 -21.70 -6.89 0.43
CA VAL A 66 -20.35 -7.44 0.70
C VAL A 66 -20.29 -8.09 2.08
N VAL A 67 -20.82 -7.45 3.12
CA VAL A 67 -20.88 -7.98 4.49
C VAL A 67 -21.70 -9.27 4.53
N SER A 68 -22.87 -9.28 3.88
CA SER A 68 -23.72 -10.47 3.80
C SER A 68 -22.98 -11.65 3.14
N ALA A 69 -22.29 -11.40 2.03
CA ALA A 69 -21.52 -12.44 1.34
C ALA A 69 -20.34 -12.96 2.18
N LEU A 70 -19.71 -12.11 3.00
CA LEU A 70 -18.66 -12.53 3.94
C LEU A 70 -19.23 -13.42 5.06
N ILE A 71 -20.37 -13.06 5.65
CA ILE A 71 -21.02 -13.86 6.70
C ILE A 71 -21.47 -15.22 6.14
N GLU A 72 -22.08 -15.25 4.96
CA GLU A 72 -22.46 -16.49 4.28
C GLU A 72 -21.24 -17.38 4.01
N LEU A 73 -20.13 -16.78 3.54
CA LEU A 73 -18.88 -17.49 3.32
C LEU A 73 -18.31 -18.04 4.62
N ALA A 74 -18.35 -17.27 5.71
CA ALA A 74 -17.88 -17.72 7.01
C ALA A 74 -18.66 -18.96 7.48
N ALA A 75 -19.99 -18.91 7.39
CA ALA A 75 -20.85 -20.04 7.71
C ALA A 75 -20.53 -21.28 6.86
N GLU A 76 -20.28 -21.11 5.56
CA GLU A 76 -19.86 -22.21 4.67
C GLU A 76 -18.50 -22.80 5.09
N LEU A 77 -17.53 -21.94 5.43
CA LEU A 77 -16.17 -22.32 5.78
C LEU A 77 -16.06 -23.05 7.13
N THR A 78 -16.98 -22.78 8.05
CA THR A 78 -17.00 -23.34 9.41
C THR A 78 -18.06 -24.43 9.63
N ALA A 79 -18.92 -24.71 8.64
CA ALA A 79 -20.01 -25.67 8.78
C ALA A 79 -19.55 -27.07 9.24
N ASN A 80 -18.41 -27.56 8.71
CA ASN A 80 -17.88 -28.89 9.02
C ASN A 80 -16.61 -28.86 9.89
N THR A 81 -15.94 -27.71 9.98
CA THR A 81 -14.64 -27.60 10.67
C THR A 81 -14.53 -26.25 11.36
N ALA A 82 -14.47 -26.27 12.69
CA ALA A 82 -14.18 -25.06 13.47
C ALA A 82 -12.70 -24.69 13.29
N ARG A 83 -12.44 -23.50 12.73
CA ARG A 83 -11.10 -22.96 12.50
C ARG A 83 -11.15 -21.43 12.37
N PRO A 84 -10.05 -20.71 12.64
CA PRO A 84 -10.00 -19.27 12.45
C PRO A 84 -10.12 -18.87 10.97
N LEU A 85 -10.88 -17.82 10.71
CA LEU A 85 -10.93 -17.13 9.43
C LEU A 85 -10.28 -15.75 9.61
N MET A 86 -9.33 -15.37 8.77
CA MET A 86 -8.67 -14.07 8.86
C MET A 86 -9.11 -13.18 7.71
N LEU A 87 -9.67 -12.00 7.99
CA LEU A 87 -10.23 -11.14 6.97
C LEU A 87 -9.27 -10.02 6.56
N PHE A 88 -8.99 -9.92 5.27
CA PHE A 88 -8.09 -8.94 4.69
C PHE A 88 -8.72 -8.10 3.59
N GLY A 89 -8.26 -6.86 3.44
CA GLY A 89 -8.57 -6.01 2.30
C GLY A 89 -7.32 -5.67 1.50
N SER A 90 -7.44 -5.63 0.18
CA SER A 90 -6.33 -5.27 -0.73
C SER A 90 -6.23 -3.77 -1.06
N LEU A 91 -7.27 -2.99 -0.76
CA LEU A 91 -7.40 -1.57 -1.12
C LEU A 91 -7.95 -0.82 0.09
N ASP A 92 -7.70 0.49 0.18
CA ASP A 92 -8.05 1.27 1.39
C ASP A 92 -9.54 1.22 1.68
N PHE A 93 -10.39 1.29 0.65
CA PHE A 93 -11.83 1.19 0.83
C PHE A 93 -12.29 -0.18 1.35
N HIS A 94 -11.55 -1.27 1.07
CA HIS A 94 -11.85 -2.57 1.68
C HIS A 94 -11.56 -2.53 3.18
N ILE A 95 -10.45 -1.90 3.59
CA ILE A 95 -10.09 -1.78 5.01
C ILE A 95 -11.12 -0.91 5.75
N MET A 96 -11.53 0.20 5.13
CA MET A 96 -12.59 1.07 5.65
C MET A 96 -13.91 0.31 5.81
N LEU A 97 -14.33 -0.48 4.81
CA LEU A 97 -15.54 -1.31 4.90
C LEU A 97 -15.43 -2.30 6.06
N ILE A 98 -14.32 -3.03 6.16
CA ILE A 98 -14.10 -4.01 7.23
C ILE A 98 -14.13 -3.33 8.61
N ALA A 99 -13.47 -2.18 8.76
CA ALA A 99 -13.43 -1.44 10.02
C ALA A 99 -14.80 -0.89 10.41
N LYS A 100 -15.56 -0.34 9.45
CA LYS A 100 -16.90 0.20 9.66
C LYS A 100 -17.91 -0.87 10.08
N HIS A 101 -17.77 -2.08 9.55
CA HIS A 101 -18.66 -3.22 9.86
C HIS A 101 -18.01 -4.22 10.83
N ARG A 102 -16.99 -3.79 11.59
CA ARG A 102 -16.21 -4.66 12.48
C ARG A 102 -17.08 -5.45 13.44
N GLU A 103 -18.02 -4.80 14.13
CA GLU A 103 -18.90 -5.43 15.12
C GLU A 103 -19.64 -6.67 14.56
N GLN A 104 -20.08 -6.60 13.30
CA GLN A 104 -20.77 -7.72 12.65
C GLN A 104 -19.77 -8.79 12.17
N LEU A 105 -18.61 -8.38 11.70
CA LEU A 105 -17.62 -9.27 11.07
C LEU A 105 -16.74 -9.99 12.10
N GLU A 106 -16.43 -9.39 13.25
CA GLU A 106 -15.51 -9.95 14.25
C GLU A 106 -16.06 -11.20 14.96
N ALA A 107 -17.38 -11.40 14.93
CA ALA A 107 -18.01 -12.64 15.37
C ALA A 107 -17.61 -13.86 14.50
N HIS A 108 -17.12 -13.62 13.29
CA HIS A 108 -16.80 -14.64 12.30
C HIS A 108 -15.34 -14.64 11.85
N PHE A 109 -14.68 -13.49 11.94
CA PHE A 109 -13.35 -13.26 11.40
C PHE A 109 -12.41 -12.63 12.44
N VAL A 110 -11.14 -13.05 12.39
CA VAL A 110 -10.02 -12.33 12.98
C VAL A 110 -9.67 -11.17 12.05
N ILE A 111 -9.79 -9.94 12.57
CA ILE A 111 -9.59 -8.69 11.80
C ILE A 111 -8.31 -8.00 12.27
N PRO A 112 -7.22 -8.03 11.48
CA PRO A 112 -5.90 -7.54 11.90
C PRO A 112 -5.66 -6.06 11.54
N TYR A 113 -6.65 -5.21 11.78
CA TYR A 113 -6.61 -3.78 11.50
C TYR A 113 -6.87 -2.96 12.76
N PRO A 114 -6.48 -1.67 12.79
CA PRO A 114 -6.89 -0.75 13.85
C PRO A 114 -8.40 -0.53 13.86
N GLU A 115 -8.90 0.14 14.90
CA GLU A 115 -10.28 0.62 14.95
C GLU A 115 -10.52 1.69 13.87
N LEU A 116 -11.79 1.87 13.50
CA LEU A 116 -12.19 2.78 12.42
C LEU A 116 -11.67 4.20 12.67
N GLU A 117 -11.80 4.69 13.90
CA GLU A 117 -11.41 6.04 14.28
C GLU A 117 -9.90 6.28 14.10
N ILE A 118 -9.08 5.24 14.34
CA ILE A 118 -7.63 5.32 14.15
C ILE A 118 -7.29 5.38 12.66
N ILE A 119 -7.97 4.57 11.84
CA ILE A 119 -7.76 4.57 10.38
C ILE A 119 -8.20 5.90 9.78
N GLU A 120 -9.35 6.42 10.18
CA GLU A 120 -9.86 7.73 9.75
C GLU A 120 -8.94 8.86 10.18
N ALA A 121 -8.47 8.84 11.43
CA ALA A 121 -7.52 9.83 11.93
C ALA A 121 -6.22 9.83 11.12
N ALA A 122 -5.70 8.66 10.74
CA ALA A 122 -4.48 8.54 9.93
C ALA A 122 -4.69 8.92 8.45
N ALA A 123 -5.88 8.68 7.89
CA ALA A 123 -6.21 9.00 6.51
C ALA A 123 -6.38 10.52 6.26
N LEU A 124 -6.74 11.28 7.31
CA LEU A 124 -6.82 12.73 7.24
C LEU A 124 -5.42 13.33 7.14
N LYS A 125 -5.14 13.96 5.99
CA LYS A 125 -3.82 14.54 5.70
C LYS A 125 -3.40 15.60 6.71
N GLU A 126 -4.36 16.37 7.22
CA GLU A 126 -4.10 17.38 8.26
C GLU A 126 -3.56 16.74 9.54
N ASN A 127 -4.18 15.68 10.02
CA ASN A 127 -3.73 14.95 11.20
C ASN A 127 -2.36 14.33 10.97
N PHE A 128 -2.13 13.74 9.79
CA PHE A 128 -0.84 13.17 9.42
C PHE A 128 0.28 14.21 9.47
N TYR A 129 0.09 15.40 8.89
CA TYR A 129 1.11 16.45 8.91
C TYR A 129 1.26 17.10 10.28
N ALA A 130 0.18 17.23 11.06
CA ALA A 130 0.28 17.68 12.45
C ALA A 130 1.12 16.71 13.31
N LEU A 131 0.98 15.39 13.11
CA LEU A 131 1.83 14.40 13.76
C LEU A 131 3.28 14.46 13.25
N ALA A 132 3.48 14.65 11.95
CA ALA A 132 4.81 14.81 11.39
C ALA A 132 5.54 16.02 12.00
N GLU A 133 4.85 17.16 12.14
CA GLU A 133 5.38 18.36 12.81
C GLU A 133 5.68 18.09 14.28
N LYS A 134 4.74 17.48 15.03
CA LYS A 134 4.91 17.13 16.46
C LYS A 134 6.17 16.30 16.71
N PHE A 135 6.49 15.37 15.81
CA PHE A 135 7.62 14.44 15.95
C PHE A 135 8.88 14.87 15.19
N GLU A 136 8.88 16.09 14.64
CA GLU A 136 9.97 16.63 13.82
C GLU A 136 10.34 15.71 12.64
N ILE A 137 9.35 14.98 12.11
CA ILE A 137 9.52 14.07 10.98
C ILE A 137 9.56 14.91 9.72
N ALA A 138 10.58 14.71 8.89
CA ALA A 138 10.71 15.42 7.63
C ALA A 138 9.46 15.18 6.76
N HIS A 139 8.80 16.26 6.38
CA HIS A 139 7.63 16.27 5.50
C HIS A 139 7.65 17.55 4.68
N PRO A 140 6.91 17.63 3.55
CA PRO A 140 6.89 18.87 2.77
C PRO A 140 6.14 19.96 3.56
N ARG A 141 6.62 21.20 3.52
CA ARG A 141 5.96 22.32 4.22
C ARG A 141 4.50 22.39 3.79
N THR A 142 3.60 22.39 4.77
CA THR A 142 2.18 22.20 4.54
C THR A 142 1.38 23.29 5.25
N THR A 143 0.36 23.80 4.58
CA THR A 143 -0.67 24.62 5.18
C THR A 143 -2.04 24.15 4.69
N VAL A 144 -3.09 24.50 5.43
CA VAL A 144 -4.45 24.08 5.14
C VAL A 144 -5.27 25.31 4.84
N TYR A 145 -5.91 25.30 3.67
CA TYR A 145 -6.86 26.32 3.27
C TYR A 145 -8.28 25.91 3.62
N TYR A 146 -8.99 26.84 4.24
CA TYR A 146 -10.42 26.87 4.45
C TYR A 146 -10.98 28.16 3.82
N PRO A 147 -12.25 28.18 3.37
CA PRO A 147 -12.86 29.37 2.77
C PRO A 147 -12.83 30.63 3.65
N SER A 148 -12.64 30.47 4.96
CA SER A 148 -12.53 31.58 5.93
C SER A 148 -11.13 32.18 6.03
N ASN A 149 -10.11 31.61 5.38
CA ASN A 149 -8.73 32.09 5.47
C ASN A 149 -8.46 33.33 4.59
N ASP A 150 -7.48 34.14 5.00
CA ASP A 150 -6.96 35.24 4.18
C ASP A 150 -6.00 34.68 3.11
N LEU A 151 -6.54 34.51 1.90
CA LEU A 151 -5.79 33.99 0.77
C LEU A 151 -4.60 34.88 0.37
N GLU A 152 -4.72 36.20 0.51
CA GLU A 152 -3.63 37.10 0.11
C GLU A 152 -2.41 36.93 1.02
N LEU A 153 -2.64 36.72 2.32
CA LEU A 153 -1.57 36.43 3.27
C LEU A 153 -0.94 35.07 2.99
N MET A 154 -1.75 34.01 2.83
CA MET A 154 -1.25 32.66 2.56
C MET A 154 -0.44 32.57 1.26
N ALA A 155 -0.91 33.23 0.20
CA ALA A 155 -0.26 33.19 -1.11
C ALA A 155 1.17 33.75 -1.09
N LYS A 156 1.50 34.65 -0.14
CA LYS A 156 2.85 35.25 0.00
C LYS A 156 3.87 34.28 0.61
N GLU A 157 3.43 33.22 1.28
CA GLU A 157 4.31 32.27 1.96
C GLU A 157 4.80 31.14 1.04
N PHE A 158 4.18 30.96 -0.13
CA PHE A 158 4.47 29.86 -1.02
C PHE A 158 5.65 30.12 -1.96
N THR A 159 6.44 29.06 -2.16
CA THR A 159 7.37 28.96 -3.30
C THR A 159 6.74 28.02 -4.32
N TYR A 160 6.44 28.55 -5.51
CA TYR A 160 5.82 27.77 -6.58
C TYR A 160 6.83 26.89 -7.35
N PRO A 161 6.41 25.73 -7.89
CA PRO A 161 5.04 25.19 -7.84
C PRO A 161 4.64 24.66 -6.46
N VAL A 162 3.33 24.69 -6.19
CA VAL A 162 2.69 24.15 -4.98
C VAL A 162 1.82 22.96 -5.37
N ILE A 163 1.76 21.95 -4.50
CA ILE A 163 0.86 20.83 -4.63
C ILE A 163 -0.41 21.08 -3.81
N GLY A 164 -1.56 21.07 -4.49
CA GLY A 164 -2.88 21.14 -3.86
C GLY A 164 -3.54 19.77 -3.80
N LYS A 165 -4.14 19.40 -2.67
CA LYS A 165 -4.90 18.15 -2.53
C LYS A 165 -6.00 18.27 -1.46
N PRO A 166 -7.16 17.61 -1.64
CA PRO A 166 -8.19 17.59 -0.60
C PRO A 166 -7.70 16.84 0.64
N SER A 167 -8.03 17.34 1.84
CA SER A 167 -7.77 16.64 3.11
C SER A 167 -8.64 15.38 3.21
N SER A 168 -9.95 15.55 3.02
CA SER A 168 -10.93 14.46 2.97
C SER A 168 -11.22 14.02 1.54
N SER A 169 -10.92 12.76 1.21
CA SER A 169 -11.25 12.20 -0.10
C SER A 169 -12.75 11.94 -0.28
N ALA A 170 -13.47 11.64 0.79
CA ALA A 170 -14.91 11.38 0.74
C ALA A 170 -15.68 12.65 0.37
N ASP A 171 -15.42 13.76 1.06
CA ASP A 171 -16.04 15.06 0.76
C ASP A 171 -15.63 15.56 -0.61
N TRP A 172 -14.40 15.24 -1.03
CA TRP A 172 -13.93 15.60 -2.35
C TRP A 172 -14.75 14.95 -3.44
N ILE A 173 -15.23 13.72 -3.28
CA ILE A 173 -16.07 13.03 -4.28
C ILE A 173 -17.36 13.83 -4.55
N ALA A 174 -17.99 14.37 -3.50
CA ALA A 174 -19.22 15.14 -3.60
C ALA A 174 -19.04 16.48 -4.31
N ALA A 175 -17.89 17.13 -4.16
CA ALA A 175 -17.56 18.40 -4.82
C ALA A 175 -17.53 18.27 -6.35
N LYS A 176 -18.14 19.22 -7.08
CA LYS A 176 -18.19 19.22 -8.55
C LYS A 176 -17.79 20.58 -9.13
N PHE A 177 -16.69 20.61 -9.87
CA PHE A 177 -16.21 21.79 -10.58
C PHE A 177 -15.31 21.41 -11.76
N GLU A 178 -15.15 22.32 -12.73
CA GLU A 178 -14.30 22.11 -13.90
C GLU A 178 -12.81 22.07 -13.54
N GLY A 179 -12.10 21.05 -14.02
CA GLY A 179 -10.67 20.88 -13.75
C GLY A 179 -10.38 20.20 -12.40
N LYS A 180 -11.37 19.58 -11.76
CA LYS A 180 -11.19 18.78 -10.55
C LYS A 180 -10.20 17.63 -10.78
N GLN A 181 -9.16 17.57 -9.96
CA GLN A 181 -8.16 16.51 -9.91
C GLN A 181 -7.97 16.04 -8.47
N LYS A 182 -7.41 14.85 -8.25
CA LYS A 182 -7.06 14.38 -6.90
C LYS A 182 -5.86 15.16 -6.33
N ILE A 183 -4.95 15.57 -7.21
CA ILE A 183 -3.73 16.32 -6.89
C ILE A 183 -3.58 17.38 -7.97
N HIS A 184 -3.44 18.63 -7.56
CA HIS A 184 -3.21 19.77 -8.44
C HIS A 184 -1.76 20.22 -8.33
N THR A 185 -1.12 20.52 -9.46
CA THR A 185 0.15 21.25 -9.50
C THR A 185 -0.16 22.70 -9.86
N ILE A 186 0.12 23.60 -8.94
CA ILE A 186 -0.26 25.02 -8.98
C ILE A 186 1.03 25.78 -9.27
N ASN A 187 1.16 26.42 -10.44
CA ASN A 187 2.45 26.94 -10.91
C ASN A 187 2.71 28.39 -10.51
N ASN A 188 1.66 29.11 -10.13
CA ASN A 188 1.73 30.52 -9.77
C ASN A 188 0.52 30.90 -8.90
N ARG A 189 0.49 32.16 -8.47
CA ARG A 189 -0.57 32.73 -7.64
C ARG A 189 -1.94 32.74 -8.32
N ASP A 190 -2.00 33.12 -9.59
CA ASP A 190 -3.27 33.22 -10.32
C ASP A 190 -3.93 31.83 -10.48
N ASP A 191 -3.13 30.78 -10.70
CA ASP A 191 -3.57 29.38 -10.71
C ASP A 191 -4.19 28.99 -9.35
N LEU A 192 -3.56 29.42 -8.24
CA LEU A 192 -4.02 29.14 -6.88
C LEU A 192 -5.38 29.80 -6.63
N GLU A 193 -5.48 31.11 -6.87
CA GLU A 193 -6.70 31.90 -6.63
C GLU A 193 -7.86 31.36 -7.48
N THR A 194 -7.60 31.03 -8.74
CA THR A 194 -8.61 30.43 -9.63
C THR A 194 -9.08 29.07 -9.13
N LEU A 195 -8.17 28.21 -8.67
CA LEU A 195 -8.51 26.88 -8.18
C LEU A 195 -9.33 26.95 -6.88
N LEU A 196 -8.89 27.75 -5.90
CA LEU A 196 -9.58 27.88 -4.62
C LEU A 196 -10.99 28.47 -4.79
N SER A 197 -11.15 29.48 -5.65
CA SER A 197 -12.48 30.03 -5.96
C SER A 197 -13.44 28.96 -6.51
N LYS A 198 -12.96 28.04 -7.35
CA LYS A 198 -13.75 26.91 -7.85
C LYS A 198 -14.08 25.89 -6.77
N ILE A 199 -13.15 25.64 -5.84
CA ILE A 199 -13.35 24.74 -4.71
C ILE A 199 -14.42 25.32 -3.78
N ASP A 200 -14.34 26.60 -3.43
CA ASP A 200 -15.30 27.29 -2.57
C ASP A 200 -16.70 27.28 -3.18
N ALA A 201 -16.80 27.57 -4.48
CA ALA A 201 -18.07 27.53 -5.22
C ALA A 201 -18.67 26.11 -5.33
N SER A 202 -17.87 25.06 -5.12
CA SER A 202 -18.34 23.67 -5.17
C SER A 202 -18.99 23.18 -3.87
N GLY A 203 -18.91 23.96 -2.79
CA GLY A 203 -19.41 23.59 -1.47
C GLY A 203 -18.52 22.62 -0.69
N TYR A 204 -17.25 22.46 -1.11
CA TYR A 204 -16.26 21.68 -0.36
C TYR A 204 -15.90 22.41 0.95
N ALA A 205 -16.33 21.86 2.09
CA ALA A 205 -16.18 22.50 3.40
C ALA A 205 -14.97 22.01 4.21
N SER A 206 -14.37 20.90 3.79
CA SER A 206 -13.20 20.30 4.45
C SER A 206 -11.91 21.01 4.05
N GLY A 207 -10.84 20.85 4.82
CA GLY A 207 -9.58 21.54 4.52
C GLY A 207 -8.98 21.13 3.16
N TYR A 208 -8.45 22.11 2.44
CA TYR A 208 -7.69 21.89 1.22
C TYR A 208 -6.19 22.08 1.50
N VAL A 209 -5.43 21.00 1.40
CA VAL A 209 -4.01 20.97 1.74
C VAL A 209 -3.20 21.60 0.61
N LEU A 210 -2.43 22.64 0.95
CA LEU A 210 -1.47 23.30 0.08
C LEU A 210 -0.06 22.98 0.59
N GLN A 211 0.77 22.41 -0.28
CA GLN A 211 2.00 21.75 0.13
C GLN A 211 3.17 22.11 -0.79
N GLU A 212 4.35 22.25 -0.22
CA GLU A 212 5.60 22.38 -0.96
C GLU A 212 5.76 21.25 -2.00
N TYR A 213 6.12 21.63 -3.22
CA TYR A 213 6.52 20.65 -4.23
C TYR A 213 7.90 20.06 -3.90
N VAL A 214 7.94 18.75 -3.66
CA VAL A 214 9.20 18.00 -3.53
C VAL A 214 9.65 17.49 -4.91
N PRO A 215 10.79 17.96 -5.43
CA PRO A 215 11.26 17.60 -6.77
C PRO A 215 11.70 16.13 -6.86
N GLY A 216 11.69 15.59 -8.09
CA GLY A 216 12.27 14.27 -8.40
C GLY A 216 11.26 13.28 -8.98
N GLY A 217 11.77 12.41 -9.85
CA GLY A 217 11.00 11.36 -10.52
C GLY A 217 10.55 10.22 -9.61
N ASP A 218 10.03 9.17 -10.23
CA ASP A 218 9.75 7.88 -9.61
C ASP A 218 10.95 7.36 -8.80
N ASP A 219 12.17 7.63 -9.28
CA ASP A 219 13.41 7.22 -8.63
C ASP A 219 13.69 7.92 -7.29
N ALA A 220 12.96 8.99 -6.99
CA ALA A 220 12.95 9.68 -5.70
C ALA A 220 11.87 9.13 -4.77
N MET A 221 10.88 8.38 -5.26
CA MET A 221 9.84 7.80 -4.40
C MET A 221 10.44 6.75 -3.47
N ARG A 222 9.97 6.77 -2.22
CA ARG A 222 10.35 5.88 -1.13
C ARG A 222 9.07 5.34 -0.49
N LEU A 223 9.17 4.14 0.06
CA LEU A 223 8.10 3.57 0.85
C LEU A 223 8.69 2.78 2.00
N CYS A 224 7.93 2.69 3.09
CA CYS A 224 8.27 1.81 4.19
C CYS A 224 7.02 1.11 4.71
N THR A 225 7.06 -0.21 4.79
CA THR A 225 5.98 -1.01 5.36
C THR A 225 6.30 -1.39 6.79
N TYR A 226 5.40 -1.09 7.71
CA TYR A 226 5.54 -1.33 9.14
C TYR A 226 4.61 -2.44 9.59
N PHE A 227 4.97 -3.10 10.70
CA PHE A 227 4.07 -3.96 11.44
C PHE A 227 4.05 -3.56 12.92
N ALA A 228 2.84 -3.27 13.42
CA ALA A 228 2.57 -3.04 14.84
C ALA A 228 1.82 -4.22 15.46
N THR A 229 2.21 -4.62 16.67
CA THR A 229 1.55 -5.69 17.43
C THR A 229 0.15 -5.27 17.89
N LYS A 230 -0.61 -6.18 18.51
CA LYS A 230 -1.91 -5.88 19.14
C LYS A 230 -1.79 -4.86 20.27
N GLU A 231 -0.65 -4.81 20.94
CA GLU A 231 -0.34 -3.83 21.99
C GLU A 231 0.06 -2.46 21.42
N GLY A 232 0.14 -2.35 20.10
CA GLY A 232 0.47 -1.10 19.40
C GLY A 232 1.97 -0.82 19.32
N LYS A 233 2.84 -1.80 19.61
CA LYS A 233 4.30 -1.65 19.47
C LYS A 233 4.72 -1.93 18.02
N VAL A 234 5.48 -1.03 17.41
CA VAL A 234 6.05 -1.29 16.07
C VAL A 234 7.31 -2.12 16.20
N ILE A 235 7.30 -3.31 15.61
CA ILE A 235 8.41 -4.28 15.70
C ILE A 235 9.17 -4.45 14.39
N PHE A 236 8.59 -4.02 13.27
CA PHE A 236 9.20 -4.18 11.94
C PHE A 236 8.97 -2.96 11.04
N ALA A 237 9.97 -2.63 10.22
CA ALA A 237 9.95 -1.61 9.17
C ALA A 237 10.77 -2.06 7.94
N GLY A 238 10.11 -2.29 6.81
CA GLY A 238 10.75 -2.64 5.55
C GLY A 238 10.85 -1.47 4.59
N TYR A 239 12.07 -0.98 4.33
CA TYR A 239 12.30 0.17 3.45
C TYR A 239 12.51 -0.24 1.99
N GLY A 240 11.93 0.54 1.07
CA GLY A 240 12.06 0.37 -0.36
C GLY A 240 12.32 1.69 -1.10
N GLU A 241 13.20 1.61 -2.11
CA GLU A 241 13.48 2.67 -3.08
C GLU A 241 12.83 2.33 -4.42
N VAL A 242 11.91 3.17 -4.89
CA VAL A 242 11.26 2.96 -6.18
C VAL A 242 12.26 3.21 -7.31
N VAL A 243 12.28 2.32 -8.29
CA VAL A 243 13.08 2.49 -9.52
C VAL A 243 12.23 3.10 -10.62
N ILE A 244 10.98 2.65 -10.75
CA ILE A 244 10.03 3.10 -11.77
C ILE A 244 8.59 2.74 -11.38
N GLU A 245 7.64 3.59 -11.75
CA GLU A 245 6.20 3.41 -11.56
C GLU A 245 5.47 3.15 -12.90
N GLU A 246 4.28 2.57 -12.83
CA GLU A 246 3.38 2.50 -13.97
C GLU A 246 2.71 3.87 -14.22
N HIS A 247 2.59 4.25 -15.50
CA HIS A 247 2.09 5.56 -15.93
C HIS A 247 0.75 5.49 -16.66
N ALA A 248 0.21 4.29 -16.84
CA ALA A 248 -1.10 4.11 -17.47
C ALA A 248 -2.21 4.59 -16.51
N PRO A 249 -3.29 5.23 -16.99
CA PRO A 249 -4.29 5.90 -16.14
C PRO A 249 -4.85 5.07 -14.97
N LEU A 250 -5.09 3.76 -15.19
CA LEU A 250 -5.67 2.87 -14.17
C LEU A 250 -4.69 2.40 -13.10
N VAL A 251 -3.39 2.59 -13.31
CA VAL A 251 -2.31 2.07 -12.44
C VAL A 251 -1.26 3.13 -12.17
N LEU A 252 -1.61 4.40 -12.40
CA LEU A 252 -0.71 5.53 -12.25
C LEU A 252 -0.16 5.57 -10.82
N GLY A 253 1.17 5.63 -10.68
CA GLY A 253 1.85 5.68 -9.38
C GLY A 253 2.15 4.31 -8.76
N ASN A 254 1.69 3.20 -9.35
CA ASN A 254 2.03 1.88 -8.83
C ASN A 254 3.50 1.56 -9.13
N SER A 255 4.32 1.35 -8.10
CA SER A 255 5.72 0.96 -8.28
C SER A 255 5.83 -0.38 -9.02
N ALA A 256 6.51 -0.35 -10.16
CA ALA A 256 6.72 -1.52 -11.00
C ALA A 256 8.09 -2.19 -10.74
N ALA A 257 9.02 -1.46 -10.12
CA ALA A 257 10.25 -2.01 -9.58
C ALA A 257 10.70 -1.26 -8.32
N ILE A 258 11.18 -2.00 -7.33
CA ILE A 258 11.63 -1.50 -6.02
C ILE A 258 12.94 -2.21 -5.66
N VAL A 259 13.90 -1.45 -5.16
CA VAL A 259 15.10 -1.98 -4.50
C VAL A 259 14.87 -1.89 -2.99
N THR A 260 15.00 -3.01 -2.30
CA THR A 260 14.98 -3.00 -0.83
C THR A 260 16.27 -2.40 -0.28
N GLY A 261 16.19 -1.72 0.85
CA GLY A 261 17.34 -1.09 1.49
C GLY A 261 17.11 -0.87 2.98
N GLN A 262 17.89 0.04 3.54
CA GLN A 262 17.87 0.40 4.96
C GLN A 262 17.69 1.90 5.12
N ASN A 263 16.94 2.30 6.14
CA ASN A 263 16.78 3.69 6.52
C ASN A 263 16.34 3.77 7.99
N ASP A 264 17.32 3.82 8.90
CA ASP A 264 17.10 3.85 10.35
C ASP A 264 16.20 5.01 10.78
N GLN A 265 16.36 6.18 10.15
CA GLN A 265 15.56 7.37 10.46
C GLN A 265 14.10 7.16 10.09
N MET A 266 13.81 6.72 8.86
CA MET A 266 12.44 6.43 8.42
C MET A 266 11.82 5.35 9.29
N ALA A 267 12.55 4.27 9.59
CA ALA A 267 12.08 3.20 10.46
C ALA A 267 11.68 3.74 11.86
N ALA A 268 12.51 4.57 12.46
CA ALA A 268 12.24 5.17 13.77
C ALA A 268 11.09 6.19 13.72
N ASP A 269 11.01 7.02 12.68
CA ASP A 269 10.00 8.06 12.52
C ASP A 269 8.61 7.47 12.31
N GLY A 270 8.50 6.50 11.41
CA GLY A 270 7.25 5.77 11.20
C GLY A 270 6.82 4.99 12.43
N ALA A 271 7.76 4.39 13.17
CA ALA A 271 7.45 3.72 14.42
C ALA A 271 6.84 4.69 15.45
N ARG A 272 7.47 5.84 15.72
CA ARG A 272 6.93 6.84 16.66
C ARG A 272 5.55 7.34 16.25
N MET A 273 5.36 7.65 14.97
CA MET A 273 4.08 8.12 14.43
C MET A 273 2.96 7.09 14.58
N LEU A 274 3.24 5.82 14.26
CA LEU A 274 2.25 4.74 14.33
C LEU A 274 1.95 4.34 15.79
N GLU A 275 2.94 4.32 16.67
CA GLU A 275 2.76 4.05 18.10
C GLU A 275 1.90 5.14 18.77
N GLU A 276 2.11 6.42 18.43
CA GLU A 276 1.27 7.53 18.92
C GLU A 276 -0.18 7.43 18.46
N LEU A 277 -0.41 6.97 17.23
CA LEU A 277 -1.75 6.73 16.70
C LEU A 277 -2.45 5.53 17.35
N GLY A 278 -1.74 4.71 18.14
CA GLY A 278 -2.25 3.43 18.64
C GLY A 278 -2.45 2.40 17.53
N TRP A 279 -1.61 2.46 16.48
CA TRP A 279 -1.73 1.61 15.30
C TRP A 279 -1.57 0.12 15.62
N ARG A 280 -2.29 -0.74 14.90
CA ARG A 280 -2.21 -2.21 14.98
C ARG A 280 -2.16 -2.83 13.58
N GLY A 281 -1.38 -3.88 13.41
CA GLY A 281 -1.22 -4.55 12.12
C GLY A 281 -0.33 -3.75 11.16
N ILE A 282 -0.59 -3.86 9.86
CA ILE A 282 0.28 -3.29 8.82
C ILE A 282 -0.13 -1.85 8.49
N ALA A 283 0.89 -1.01 8.33
CA ALA A 283 0.80 0.30 7.70
C ALA A 283 1.88 0.43 6.62
N MET A 284 1.61 1.20 5.57
CA MET A 284 2.63 1.57 4.60
C MET A 284 2.69 3.09 4.49
N ILE A 285 3.88 3.65 4.70
CA ILE A 285 4.12 5.08 4.55
C ILE A 285 4.77 5.33 3.21
N ASP A 286 4.12 6.16 2.39
CA ASP A 286 4.70 6.70 1.17
C ASP A 286 5.52 7.94 1.51
N ALA A 287 6.67 8.07 0.87
CA ALA A 287 7.60 9.16 1.10
C ALA A 287 8.37 9.50 -0.19
N LYS A 288 9.11 10.59 -0.16
CA LYS A 288 9.94 11.00 -1.29
C LYS A 288 11.27 11.54 -0.81
N PHE A 289 12.35 11.10 -1.45
CA PHE A 289 13.70 11.60 -1.20
C PHE A 289 13.89 12.95 -1.88
N ASP A 290 14.07 13.99 -1.07
CA ASP A 290 14.34 15.34 -1.55
C ASP A 290 15.85 15.53 -1.72
N ARG A 291 16.28 15.67 -2.97
CA ARG A 291 17.71 15.83 -3.31
C ARG A 291 18.29 17.19 -2.89
N ARG A 292 17.45 18.18 -2.57
CA ARG A 292 17.89 19.52 -2.19
C ARG A 292 18.52 19.53 -0.80
N ASP A 293 17.96 18.72 0.11
CA ASP A 293 18.40 18.62 1.51
C ASP A 293 18.83 17.20 1.92
N ASN A 294 18.72 16.21 1.01
CA ASN A 294 19.02 14.80 1.22
C ASN A 294 18.16 14.14 2.32
N THR A 295 16.91 14.58 2.48
CA THR A 295 15.98 14.00 3.46
C THR A 295 14.88 13.16 2.79
N VAL A 296 14.35 12.17 3.52
CA VAL A 296 13.17 11.42 3.09
C VAL A 296 11.94 12.08 3.71
N LYS A 297 11.07 12.65 2.87
CA LYS A 297 9.88 13.40 3.30
C LYS A 297 8.63 12.54 3.24
N PHE A 298 7.94 12.42 4.37
CA PHE A 298 6.74 11.62 4.56
C PHE A 298 5.52 12.26 3.86
N PHE A 299 4.76 11.47 3.10
CA PHE A 299 3.62 11.95 2.30
C PHE A 299 2.26 11.51 2.83
N GLU A 300 2.06 10.22 3.06
CA GLU A 300 0.80 9.66 3.57
C GLU A 300 0.99 8.26 4.17
N ILE A 301 0.02 7.83 4.99
CA ILE A 301 -0.10 6.48 5.54
C ILE A 301 -1.21 5.75 4.80
N ASN A 302 -0.95 4.51 4.41
CA ASN A 302 -1.93 3.58 3.86
C ASN A 302 -2.20 2.47 4.89
N PRO A 303 -3.48 2.15 5.20
CA PRO A 303 -3.87 1.21 6.25
C PRO A 303 -3.72 -0.28 5.85
N ARG A 304 -2.79 -0.59 4.94
CA ARG A 304 -2.67 -1.91 4.32
C ARG A 304 -1.28 -2.16 3.76
N LEU A 305 -1.06 -3.42 3.38
CA LEU A 305 -0.01 -3.78 2.44
C LEU A 305 -0.22 -3.03 1.11
N GLY A 306 0.85 -2.40 0.61
CA GLY A 306 0.88 -1.84 -0.74
C GLY A 306 0.71 -2.92 -1.80
N ARG A 307 0.21 -2.57 -2.98
CA ARG A 307 0.10 -3.48 -4.13
C ARG A 307 1.43 -4.18 -4.50
N ASN A 308 2.53 -3.54 -4.15
CA ASN A 308 3.91 -3.86 -4.40
C ASN A 308 4.62 -4.56 -3.22
N HIS A 309 3.94 -4.84 -2.09
CA HIS A 309 4.52 -5.29 -0.82
C HIS A 309 5.41 -6.54 -0.89
N PHE A 310 5.27 -7.37 -1.92
CA PHE A 310 6.10 -8.58 -2.10
C PHE A 310 7.61 -8.26 -2.18
N TYR A 311 8.02 -7.00 -2.27
CA TYR A 311 9.43 -6.61 -2.04
C TYR A 311 9.96 -7.06 -0.67
N LEU A 312 9.10 -7.12 0.37
CA LEU A 312 9.43 -7.67 1.69
C LEU A 312 9.79 -9.15 1.58
N THR A 313 8.89 -9.95 1.00
CA THR A 313 9.06 -11.40 0.82
C THR A 313 10.26 -11.68 -0.07
N ALA A 314 10.49 -10.86 -1.11
CA ALA A 314 11.65 -10.96 -1.97
C ALA A 314 12.97 -10.71 -1.21
N ALA A 315 12.95 -9.86 -0.18
CA ALA A 315 14.08 -9.66 0.73
C ALA A 315 14.15 -10.69 1.88
N GLY A 316 13.21 -11.64 1.94
CA GLY A 316 13.20 -12.75 2.91
C GLY A 316 12.29 -12.55 4.13
N VAL A 317 11.44 -11.52 4.13
CA VAL A 317 10.45 -11.29 5.21
C VAL A 317 9.04 -11.46 4.64
N ASN A 318 8.38 -12.56 4.98
CA ASN A 318 7.02 -12.83 4.55
C ASN A 318 6.01 -12.17 5.52
N PRO A 319 5.22 -11.16 5.10
CA PRO A 319 4.35 -10.41 5.99
C PRO A 319 3.15 -11.22 6.51
N ALA A 320 2.76 -12.31 5.85
CA ALA A 320 1.73 -13.21 6.35
C ALA A 320 2.09 -13.78 7.73
N ARG A 321 3.40 -13.94 8.01
CA ARG A 321 3.88 -14.43 9.30
C ARG A 321 3.56 -13.51 10.47
N PHE A 322 3.74 -12.21 10.28
CA PHE A 322 3.35 -11.24 11.30
C PHE A 322 1.86 -11.35 11.64
N TYR A 323 0.99 -11.50 10.63
CA TYR A 323 -0.44 -11.66 10.88
C TYR A 323 -0.77 -12.92 11.67
N VAL A 324 -0.21 -14.07 11.28
CA VAL A 324 -0.56 -15.34 11.95
C VAL A 324 -0.01 -15.39 13.36
N THR A 325 1.28 -15.08 13.56
CA THR A 325 1.90 -15.10 14.89
C THR A 325 1.17 -14.14 15.84
N GLU A 326 0.89 -12.91 15.40
CA GLU A 326 0.29 -11.90 16.26
C GLU A 326 -1.21 -12.14 16.47
N PHE A 327 -1.96 -12.45 15.40
CA PHE A 327 -3.42 -12.46 15.44
C PHE A 327 -4.04 -13.83 15.71
N LEU A 328 -3.37 -14.91 15.33
CA LEU A 328 -3.82 -16.27 15.63
C LEU A 328 -3.06 -16.92 16.79
N GLY A 329 -1.78 -16.58 16.98
CA GLY A 329 -0.99 -17.05 18.12
C GLY A 329 0.08 -18.10 17.77
N PRO A 330 0.94 -18.43 18.75
CA PRO A 330 2.10 -19.30 18.57
C PRO A 330 1.78 -20.75 18.21
N GLU A 331 0.55 -21.21 18.44
CA GLU A 331 0.06 -22.52 18.01
C GLU A 331 -0.11 -22.63 16.50
N PHE A 332 -0.27 -21.50 15.80
CA PHE A 332 -0.32 -21.43 14.34
C PHE A 332 1.03 -21.05 13.74
N ASP A 333 1.77 -20.16 14.40
CA ASP A 333 3.13 -19.81 14.00
C ASP A 333 3.97 -19.30 15.18
N SER A 334 4.93 -20.12 15.61
CA SER A 334 5.93 -19.79 16.63
C SER A 334 7.25 -19.26 16.04
N GLY A 335 7.23 -18.84 14.77
CA GLY A 335 8.39 -18.28 14.08
C GLY A 335 8.86 -16.97 14.71
N ASP A 336 10.18 -16.86 14.87
CA ASP A 336 10.82 -15.63 15.32
C ASP A 336 10.98 -14.66 14.13
N PRO A 337 10.47 -13.41 14.20
CA PRO A 337 10.71 -12.41 13.17
C PRO A 337 12.20 -12.02 13.04
N GLN A 338 13.02 -12.26 14.07
CA GLN A 338 14.46 -12.03 14.06
C GLN A 338 15.21 -13.13 13.30
N THR A 339 15.17 -13.01 11.97
CA THR A 339 15.89 -13.88 11.03
C THR A 339 17.18 -13.22 10.53
N ASP A 340 17.97 -13.95 9.73
CA ASP A 340 19.14 -13.40 9.04
C ASP A 340 18.77 -12.43 7.88
N ALA A 341 17.48 -12.29 7.58
CA ALA A 341 16.95 -11.32 6.62
C ALA A 341 16.73 -9.93 7.23
N VAL A 342 16.80 -9.80 8.55
CA VAL A 342 16.58 -8.53 9.27
C VAL A 342 17.77 -8.14 10.14
N MET A 343 17.75 -6.90 10.62
CA MET A 343 18.63 -6.38 11.66
C MET A 343 17.87 -5.39 12.53
N GLU A 344 18.26 -5.25 13.79
CA GLU A 344 17.64 -4.30 14.70
C GLU A 344 18.24 -2.90 14.52
N THR A 345 17.38 -1.89 14.45
CA THR A 345 17.76 -0.47 14.45
C THR A 345 18.12 -0.01 15.87
N PRO A 346 18.82 1.12 16.05
CA PRO A 346 18.99 1.72 17.38
C PRO A 346 17.67 2.04 18.10
N ALA A 347 16.55 2.15 17.37
CA ALA A 347 15.22 2.39 17.91
C ALA A 347 14.48 1.10 18.35
N GLY A 348 15.12 -0.09 18.27
CA GLY A 348 14.51 -1.36 18.65
C GLY A 348 13.49 -1.90 17.64
N VAL A 349 13.54 -1.41 16.39
CA VAL A 349 12.68 -1.86 15.28
C VAL A 349 13.49 -2.74 14.34
N LEU A 350 12.98 -3.92 14.00
CA LEU A 350 13.60 -4.78 12.98
C LEU A 350 13.44 -4.14 11.60
N GLN A 351 14.51 -4.08 10.82
CA GLN A 351 14.48 -3.64 9.43
C GLN A 351 15.13 -4.64 8.49
N LEU A 352 14.88 -4.51 7.20
CA LEU A 352 15.47 -5.37 6.18
C LEU A 352 17.01 -5.26 6.18
N ARG A 353 17.69 -6.40 6.21
CA ARG A 353 19.13 -6.51 6.02
C ARG A 353 19.53 -6.77 4.57
N ARG A 354 18.68 -7.50 3.84
CA ARG A 354 18.97 -7.97 2.49
C ARG A 354 18.48 -6.97 1.46
N GLU A 355 19.39 -6.50 0.61
CA GLU A 355 19.06 -5.78 -0.63
C GLU A 355 18.60 -6.78 -1.71
N HIS A 356 17.45 -6.51 -2.31
CA HIS A 356 16.84 -7.32 -3.36
C HIS A 356 16.01 -6.47 -4.29
N LEU A 357 15.96 -6.85 -5.57
CA LEU A 357 15.15 -6.17 -6.58
C LEU A 357 13.80 -6.87 -6.74
N PHE A 358 12.72 -6.18 -6.40
CA PHE A 358 11.38 -6.56 -6.80
C PHE A 358 11.06 -5.93 -8.16
N THR A 359 10.50 -6.68 -9.10
CA THR A 359 9.94 -6.09 -10.32
C THR A 359 8.83 -6.93 -10.98
N VAL A 360 7.78 -6.27 -11.45
CA VAL A 360 6.76 -6.87 -12.32
C VAL A 360 7.13 -6.79 -13.81
N LEU A 361 8.13 -5.98 -14.15
CA LEU A 361 8.52 -5.74 -15.54
C LEU A 361 9.43 -6.86 -16.07
N PRO A 362 9.36 -7.15 -17.38
CA PRO A 362 10.41 -7.90 -18.07
C PRO A 362 11.77 -7.21 -17.89
N HIS A 363 12.82 -7.95 -17.58
CA HIS A 363 14.13 -7.36 -17.25
C HIS A 363 14.70 -6.45 -18.34
N HIS A 364 14.49 -6.80 -19.61
CA HIS A 364 14.91 -5.97 -20.74
C HIS A 364 14.13 -4.65 -20.83
N LEU A 365 12.84 -4.64 -20.45
CA LEU A 365 12.07 -3.41 -20.35
C LEU A 365 12.58 -2.55 -19.17
N LEU A 366 12.79 -3.18 -18.02
CA LEU A 366 13.34 -2.50 -16.83
C LEU A 366 14.70 -1.85 -17.12
N GLY A 367 15.54 -2.50 -17.94
CA GLY A 367 16.85 -1.99 -18.36
C GLY A 367 16.83 -0.58 -18.96
N ARG A 368 15.69 -0.11 -19.46
CA ARG A 368 15.51 1.25 -20.00
C ARG A 368 15.43 2.34 -18.93
N PHE A 369 15.25 1.97 -17.66
CA PHE A 369 14.99 2.89 -16.55
C PHE A 369 16.09 2.85 -15.47
N LEU A 370 17.26 2.29 -15.78
CA LEU A 370 18.35 2.07 -14.81
C LEU A 370 19.37 3.22 -14.74
N GLY A 371 19.07 4.39 -15.30
CA GLY A 371 20.02 5.51 -15.39
C GLY A 371 20.26 6.24 -14.06
N SER A 372 19.29 6.23 -13.15
CA SER A 372 19.36 6.91 -11.85
C SER A 372 20.27 6.23 -10.83
N ALA A 373 20.51 6.88 -9.68
CA ALA A 373 21.22 6.25 -8.55
C ALA A 373 20.52 4.96 -8.08
N THR A 374 19.20 5.00 -7.89
CA THR A 374 18.38 3.83 -7.56
C THR A 374 18.41 2.79 -8.68
N GLY A 375 18.36 3.24 -9.94
CA GLY A 375 18.50 2.40 -11.13
C GLY A 375 19.83 1.63 -11.19
N LYS A 376 20.94 2.26 -10.78
CA LYS A 376 22.25 1.60 -10.69
C LYS A 376 22.28 0.51 -9.62
N LYS A 377 21.62 0.71 -8.47
CA LYS A 377 21.44 -0.34 -7.45
C LYS A 377 20.65 -1.52 -8.04
N ALA A 378 19.53 -1.23 -8.71
CA ALA A 378 18.73 -2.24 -9.38
C ALA A 378 19.53 -3.01 -10.46
N ALA A 379 20.37 -2.33 -11.24
CA ALA A 379 21.24 -2.96 -12.23
C ALA A 379 22.24 -3.94 -11.58
N ALA A 380 22.83 -3.56 -10.44
CA ALA A 380 23.75 -4.41 -9.70
C ALA A 380 23.05 -5.67 -9.15
N LEU A 381 21.86 -5.52 -8.56
CA LEU A 381 21.05 -6.63 -8.05
C LEU A 381 20.58 -7.56 -9.17
N LEU A 382 20.18 -7.00 -10.30
CA LEU A 382 19.81 -7.75 -11.50
C LEU A 382 20.98 -8.60 -12.02
N LYS A 383 22.19 -8.02 -12.07
CA LYS A 383 23.42 -8.74 -12.45
C LYS A 383 23.79 -9.84 -11.47
N ALA A 384 23.54 -9.62 -10.17
CA ALA A 384 23.79 -10.59 -9.11
C ALA A 384 22.72 -11.69 -9.01
N GLY A 385 21.66 -11.65 -9.83
CA GLY A 385 20.54 -12.59 -9.76
C GLY A 385 19.63 -12.40 -8.54
N LYS A 386 19.79 -11.30 -7.80
CA LYS A 386 18.96 -10.92 -6.64
C LYS A 386 17.72 -10.16 -7.08
N VAL A 387 16.88 -10.85 -7.86
CA VAL A 387 15.66 -10.27 -8.45
C VAL A 387 14.49 -11.23 -8.37
N SER A 388 13.31 -10.71 -8.00
CA SER A 388 12.07 -11.47 -7.92
C SER A 388 10.96 -10.78 -8.70
N ASN A 389 10.14 -11.59 -9.38
CA ASN A 389 8.85 -11.16 -9.92
C ASN A 389 7.74 -11.82 -9.10
N PRO A 390 6.84 -11.05 -8.46
CA PRO A 390 5.80 -11.58 -7.57
C PRO A 390 4.85 -12.55 -8.27
N LEU A 391 4.64 -12.41 -9.57
CA LEU A 391 3.73 -13.27 -10.33
C LEU A 391 4.38 -14.59 -10.75
N LYS A 392 5.72 -14.70 -10.64
CA LYS A 392 6.45 -15.95 -10.90
C LYS A 392 6.53 -16.76 -9.62
N PHE A 393 5.65 -17.75 -9.52
CA PHE A 393 5.57 -18.66 -8.39
C PHE A 393 5.70 -20.11 -8.88
N ALA A 394 6.69 -20.85 -8.35
CA ALA A 394 7.06 -22.17 -8.89
C ALA A 394 5.98 -23.25 -8.73
N ALA A 395 5.10 -23.12 -7.73
CA ALA A 395 3.99 -24.04 -7.54
C ALA A 395 2.89 -23.87 -8.62
N GLU A 396 2.91 -22.78 -9.40
CA GLU A 396 1.93 -22.52 -10.45
C GLU A 396 2.15 -23.40 -11.68
N LYS A 397 1.35 -24.46 -11.78
CA LYS A 397 1.44 -25.43 -12.88
C LYS A 397 0.37 -25.24 -13.95
N HIS A 398 -0.71 -24.52 -13.66
CA HIS A 398 -1.86 -24.40 -14.55
C HIS A 398 -1.50 -23.70 -15.88
N PRO A 399 -1.86 -24.27 -17.06
CA PRO A 399 -1.43 -23.74 -18.36
C PRO A 399 -1.97 -22.33 -18.64
N ARG A 400 -3.22 -22.03 -18.24
CA ARG A 400 -3.80 -20.69 -18.40
C ARG A 400 -3.06 -19.64 -17.56
N ARG A 401 -2.55 -20.02 -16.37
CA ARG A 401 -1.74 -19.14 -15.52
C ARG A 401 -0.43 -18.80 -16.22
N LYS A 402 0.27 -19.80 -16.76
CA LYS A 402 1.50 -19.60 -17.54
C LYS A 402 1.28 -18.71 -18.76
N ALA A 403 0.19 -18.93 -19.51
CA ALA A 403 -0.19 -18.10 -20.65
C ALA A 403 -0.45 -16.65 -20.24
N TYR A 404 -1.17 -16.42 -19.14
CA TYR A 404 -1.40 -15.09 -18.59
C TYR A 404 -0.08 -14.36 -18.28
N LEU A 405 0.89 -15.02 -17.64
CA LEU A 405 2.18 -14.39 -17.31
C LEU A 405 2.93 -13.89 -18.55
N VAL A 406 2.90 -14.67 -19.64
CA VAL A 406 3.50 -14.28 -20.92
C VAL A 406 2.75 -13.08 -21.54
N LEU A 407 1.42 -13.13 -21.57
CA LEU A 407 0.60 -12.02 -22.09
C LEU A 407 0.75 -10.75 -21.26
N ASN A 408 0.85 -10.87 -19.93
CA ASN A 408 1.06 -9.76 -19.03
C ASN A 408 2.42 -9.09 -19.28
N ALA A 409 3.48 -9.88 -19.47
CA ALA A 409 4.80 -9.37 -19.86
C ALA A 409 4.76 -8.57 -21.17
N ILE A 410 4.04 -9.05 -22.20
CA ILE A 410 3.84 -8.34 -23.47
C ILE A 410 3.04 -7.05 -23.25
N ASN A 411 1.99 -7.10 -22.43
CA ASN A 411 1.16 -5.95 -22.12
C ASN A 411 1.95 -4.84 -21.39
N HIS A 412 2.93 -5.17 -20.55
CA HIS A 412 3.83 -4.15 -19.98
C HIS A 412 4.58 -3.36 -21.07
N TYR A 413 5.13 -4.02 -22.11
CA TYR A 413 5.75 -3.30 -23.23
C TYR A 413 4.77 -2.37 -23.94
N ARG A 414 3.52 -2.82 -24.18
CA ARG A 414 2.48 -1.99 -24.80
C ARG A 414 2.11 -0.79 -23.94
N LYS A 415 1.94 -0.99 -22.64
CA LYS A 415 1.61 0.06 -21.67
C LYS A 415 2.71 1.12 -21.61
N TYR A 416 3.97 0.74 -21.40
CA TYR A 416 5.09 1.67 -21.29
C TYR A 416 5.43 2.36 -22.61
N LYS A 417 5.07 1.78 -23.77
CA LYS A 417 5.14 2.48 -25.05
C LYS A 417 4.03 3.53 -25.20
N LYS A 418 2.80 3.23 -24.76
CA LYS A 418 1.64 4.13 -24.86
C LYS A 418 1.67 5.25 -23.83
N PHE A 419 2.18 4.95 -22.64
CA PHE A 419 2.30 5.85 -21.49
C PHE A 419 3.75 5.77 -20.98
N PRO A 420 4.71 6.43 -21.66
CA PRO A 420 6.09 6.46 -21.19
C PRO A 420 6.19 7.25 -19.87
N PRO A 421 7.26 7.05 -19.09
CA PRO A 421 7.52 7.88 -17.93
C PRO A 421 7.57 9.34 -18.29
N ARG A 422 7.04 10.19 -17.40
CA ARG A 422 7.12 11.64 -17.62
C ARG A 422 8.57 12.05 -17.45
N GLU A 423 9.14 12.71 -18.46
CA GLU A 423 10.41 13.42 -18.28
C GLU A 423 10.18 14.49 -17.21
N GLN A 424 11.04 14.53 -16.20
CA GLN A 424 11.02 15.51 -15.12
C GLN A 424 12.24 16.40 -15.20
#